data_AF-A0A940TXH7-F1
#
_entry.id   AF-A0A940TXH7-F1
#
_cell.length_a   1.000
_cell.length_b   1.000
_cell.length_c   1.000
_cell.angle_alpha   90.00
_cell.angle_beta   90.00
_cell.angle_gamma   90.00
#
_symmetry.space_group_name_H-M   'P 1'
#
loop_
_entity.id
_entity.type
_entity.pdbx_description
1 polymer ?
#
loop_
_entity_poly.entity_id
_entity_poly.type
_entity_poly.pdbx_seq_one_letter_code
_entity_poly.pdbx_strand_id
1 'polypeptide(L)'
;RGMARTAAVVGTATATRNAVNRRQADKNAQAYAHAASTAQAEMAPPPQEAVYVEAPAAPAPEDDVITQLERLGALKAQGILTEEEFAAQKAKLLGM
;
A
#
# COMPACT_ATOMS: atom_id res chain seq x y z
N ARG A 1 50.63 -58.34 -4.28
CA ARG A 1 50.04 -59.25 -3.26
C ARG A 1 50.32 -58.59 -1.91
N GLY A 2 49.39 -58.16 -1.08
CA GLY A 2 47.93 -58.10 -1.14
C GLY A 2 47.44 -57.35 0.11
N MET A 3 46.12 -57.10 0.15
CA MET A 3 45.30 -56.82 1.35
C MET A 3 45.61 -55.50 2.09
N ALA A 4 44.67 -54.76 2.66
CA ALA A 4 43.21 -54.75 2.73
C ALA A 4 42.86 -53.34 3.27
N ARG A 5 41.96 -52.57 2.66
CA ARG A 5 40.53 -52.50 3.04
C ARG A 5 40.27 -52.65 4.55
N THR A 6 40.28 -51.52 5.26
CA THR A 6 39.36 -51.26 6.38
C THR A 6 38.77 -49.87 6.18
N ALA A 7 37.50 -49.87 5.77
CA ALA A 7 36.68 -48.69 5.62
C ALA A 7 36.38 -48.12 7.00
N ALA A 8 36.70 -46.86 7.24
CA ALA A 8 36.14 -46.10 8.35
C ALA A 8 34.83 -45.45 7.88
N VAL A 9 33.78 -46.29 7.78
CA VAL A 9 32.39 -45.84 7.70
C VAL A 9 31.94 -45.49 9.12
N VAL A 10 32.28 -44.29 9.60
CA VAL A 10 31.71 -43.74 10.83
C VAL A 10 31.61 -42.22 10.62
N GLY A 11 30.43 -41.71 10.27
CA GLY A 11 30.24 -40.26 10.30
C GLY A 11 28.98 -39.69 9.67
N THR A 12 28.26 -40.41 8.81
CA THR A 12 27.10 -39.79 8.12
C THR A 12 25.81 -39.78 8.94
N ALA A 13 25.74 -40.49 10.08
CA ALA A 13 24.57 -40.47 10.96
C ALA A 13 24.37 -39.12 11.69
N THR A 14 25.41 -38.29 11.81
CA THR A 14 25.35 -36.98 12.50
C THR A 14 24.86 -35.86 11.57
N ALA A 15 25.08 -35.99 10.26
CA ALA A 15 24.69 -34.97 9.28
C ALA A 15 23.17 -34.84 9.14
N THR A 16 22.44 -35.95 9.14
CA THR A 16 20.97 -35.94 9.01
C THR A 16 20.27 -35.45 10.28
N ARG A 17 20.82 -35.78 11.47
CA ARG A 17 20.26 -35.30 12.76
C ARG A 17 20.40 -33.79 12.92
N ASN A 18 21.51 -33.19 12.48
CA ASN A 18 21.67 -31.73 12.48
C ASN A 18 20.73 -31.04 11.49
N ALA A 19 20.50 -31.63 10.31
CA ALA A 19 19.58 -31.06 9.32
C ALA A 19 18.13 -31.08 9.80
N VAL A 20 17.68 -32.16 10.43
CA VAL A 20 16.33 -32.27 10.99
C VAL A 20 16.15 -31.35 12.20
N ASN A 21 17.14 -31.24 13.09
CA ASN A 21 17.09 -30.30 14.21
C ASN A 21 16.98 -28.84 13.74
N ARG A 22 17.76 -28.44 12.73
CA ARG A 22 17.68 -27.09 12.16
C ARG A 22 16.31 -26.85 11.51
N ARG A 23 15.81 -27.81 10.73
CA ARG A 23 14.50 -27.68 10.09
C ARG A 23 13.34 -27.66 11.09
N GLN A 24 13.46 -28.37 12.20
CA GLN A 24 12.46 -28.34 13.27
C GLN A 24 12.50 -27.00 14.03
N ALA A 25 13.69 -26.45 14.27
CA ALA A 25 13.85 -25.12 14.86
C ALA A 25 13.26 -24.02 13.96
N ASP A 26 13.54 -24.07 12.64
CA ASP A 26 13.00 -23.11 11.68
C ASP A 26 11.47 -23.18 11.60
N LYS A 27 10.88 -24.39 11.62
CA LYS A 27 9.43 -24.57 11.67
C LYS A 27 8.81 -23.98 12.93
N ASN A 28 9.44 -24.16 14.09
CA ASN A 28 8.94 -23.61 15.35
C ASN A 28 9.03 -22.07 15.37
N ALA A 29 10.13 -21.52 14.87
CA ALA A 29 10.31 -20.06 14.75
C ALA A 29 9.26 -19.45 13.80
N GLN A 30 8.97 -20.11 12.67
CA GLN A 30 7.92 -19.70 11.74
C GLN A 30 6.52 -19.80 12.38
N ALA A 31 6.22 -20.89 13.10
CA ALA A 31 4.94 -21.04 13.79
C ALA A 31 4.73 -19.96 14.85
N TYR A 32 5.77 -19.62 15.62
CA TYR A 32 5.71 -18.54 16.61
C TYR A 32 5.50 -17.17 15.95
N ALA A 33 6.22 -16.87 14.86
CA ALA A 33 6.03 -15.62 14.11
C ALA A 33 4.61 -15.52 13.52
N HIS A 34 4.07 -16.62 13.00
CA HIS A 34 2.71 -16.65 12.46
C HIS A 34 1.67 -16.40 13.56
N ALA A 35 1.81 -17.06 14.71
CA ALA A 35 0.91 -16.88 15.86
C ALA A 35 0.94 -15.43 16.40
N ALA A 36 2.13 -14.80 16.44
CA ALA A 36 2.26 -13.40 16.83
C ALA A 36 1.57 -12.45 15.83
N SER A 37 1.69 -12.73 14.52
CA SER A 37 1.03 -11.91 13.49
C SER A 37 -0.50 -12.03 13.50
N THR A 38 -1.05 -13.22 13.80
CA THR A 38 -2.51 -13.39 13.89
C THR A 38 -3.11 -12.70 15.10
N ALA A 39 -2.40 -12.64 16.24
CA ALA A 39 -2.89 -11.99 17.44
C ALA A 39 -3.05 -10.45 17.29
N GLN A 40 -2.26 -9.81 16.42
CA GLN A 40 -2.39 -8.37 16.14
C GLN A 40 -3.51 -8.02 15.15
N ALA A 41 -4.01 -8.98 14.36
CA ALA A 41 -5.05 -8.72 13.37
C ALA A 41 -6.47 -8.66 13.97
N GLU A 42 -6.68 -9.14 15.20
CA GLU A 42 -8.01 -9.26 15.81
C GLU A 42 -8.44 -8.03 16.64
N MET A 43 -7.61 -6.98 16.67
CA MET A 43 -7.96 -5.68 17.29
C MET A 43 -8.23 -4.62 16.21
N ALA A 44 -9.03 -4.97 15.21
CA ALA A 44 -9.59 -3.99 14.28
C ALA A 44 -10.94 -3.48 14.83
N PRO A 45 -11.13 -2.15 14.99
CA PRO A 45 -12.43 -1.60 15.38
C PRO A 45 -13.48 -1.95 14.31
N PRO A 46 -14.76 -2.14 14.69
CA PRO A 46 -15.82 -2.43 13.72
C PRO A 46 -15.84 -1.33 12.65
N PRO A 47 -16.01 -1.67 11.36
CA PRO A 47 -16.23 -0.67 10.33
C PRO A 47 -17.50 0.10 10.70
N GLN A 48 -17.32 1.37 11.06
CA GLN A 48 -18.43 2.30 11.18
C GLN A 48 -19.12 2.30 9.82
N GLU A 49 -20.41 2.01 9.82
CA GLU A 49 -21.27 2.13 8.65
C GLU A 49 -21.01 3.48 8.01
N ALA A 50 -20.40 3.46 6.82
CA ALA A 50 -20.24 4.63 6.00
C ALA A 50 -21.63 5.07 5.56
N VAL A 51 -22.27 5.91 6.38
CA VAL A 51 -23.19 6.91 5.88
C VAL A 51 -22.38 7.67 4.85
N TYR A 52 -22.69 7.48 3.56
CA TYR A 52 -22.22 8.37 2.50
C TYR A 52 -22.93 9.71 2.70
N VAL A 53 -22.49 10.43 3.72
CA VAL A 53 -22.51 11.88 3.73
C VAL A 53 -21.60 12.26 2.56
N GLU A 54 -22.15 13.02 1.62
CA GLU A 54 -21.41 13.66 0.55
C GLU A 54 -20.12 14.25 1.13
N ALA A 55 -18.99 13.60 0.86
CA ALA A 55 -17.71 14.01 1.39
C ALA A 55 -17.49 15.46 0.93
N PRO A 56 -17.16 16.40 1.83
CA PRO A 56 -16.81 17.75 1.39
C PRO A 56 -15.69 17.61 0.38
N ALA A 57 -15.91 18.15 -0.82
CA ALA A 57 -14.92 18.15 -1.89
C ALA A 57 -13.58 18.58 -1.30
N ALA A 58 -12.56 17.72 -1.44
CA ALA A 58 -11.20 18.08 -1.09
C ALA A 58 -10.89 19.44 -1.75
N PRO A 59 -10.25 20.38 -1.04
CA PRO A 59 -9.94 21.68 -1.62
C PRO A 59 -9.21 21.44 -2.93
N ALA A 60 -9.78 21.95 -4.03
CA ALA A 60 -9.16 21.89 -5.33
C ALA A 60 -7.73 22.44 -5.16
N PRO A 61 -6.70 21.73 -5.65
CA PRO A 61 -5.34 22.24 -5.54
C PRO A 61 -5.31 23.64 -6.16
N GLU A 62 -4.56 24.57 -5.59
CA GLU A 62 -4.48 25.96 -6.10
C GLU A 62 -4.16 26.01 -7.61
N ASP A 63 -3.42 25.03 -8.12
CA ASP A 63 -3.13 24.83 -9.54
C ASP A 63 -4.40 24.60 -10.39
N ASP A 64 -5.44 23.99 -9.83
CA ASP A 64 -6.73 23.76 -10.48
C ASP A 64 -7.52 25.08 -10.62
N VAL A 65 -7.45 25.97 -9.61
CA VAL A 65 -8.08 27.30 -9.70
C VAL A 65 -7.46 28.11 -10.84
N ILE A 66 -6.13 28.12 -10.96
CA ILE A 66 -5.43 28.82 -12.05
C ILE A 66 -5.78 28.20 -13.40
N THR A 67 -5.77 26.87 -13.52
CA THR A 67 -6.12 26.15 -14.74
C THR A 67 -7.57 26.44 -15.17
N GLN A 68 -8.50 26.53 -14.23
CA GLN A 68 -9.90 26.88 -14.50
C GLN A 68 -10.04 28.33 -14.97
N LEU A 69 -9.30 29.28 -14.39
CA LEU A 69 -9.28 30.67 -14.84
C LEU A 69 -8.73 30.82 -16.26
N GLU A 70 -7.69 30.07 -16.62
CA GLU A 70 -7.15 30.04 -17.98
C GLU A 70 -8.18 29.48 -18.98
N ARG A 71 -8.87 28.39 -18.63
CA ARG A 71 -9.95 27.84 -19.45
C ARG A 71 -11.08 28.84 -19.65
N LEU A 72 -11.51 29.54 -18.60
CA LEU A 72 -12.53 30.58 -18.70
C LEU A 72 -12.09 31.73 -19.61
N GLY A 73 -10.83 32.15 -19.53
CA GLY A 73 -10.26 33.17 -20.41
C GLY A 73 -10.25 32.76 -21.88
N ALA A 74 -9.90 31.50 -22.16
CA ALA A 74 -9.95 30.94 -23.51
C ALA A 74 -11.38 30.89 -24.07
N LEU A 75 -12.36 30.47 -23.27
CA LEU A 75 -13.77 30.42 -23.67
C LEU A 75 -14.34 31.81 -23.96
N LYS A 76 -13.97 32.81 -23.16
CA LYS A 76 -14.31 34.22 -23.41
C LYS A 76 -13.66 34.74 -24.70
N ALA A 77 -12.39 34.44 -24.94
CA ALA A 77 -11.69 34.85 -26.16
C ALA A 77 -12.29 34.21 -27.43
N GLN A 78 -12.85 33.01 -27.31
CA GLN A 78 -13.61 32.34 -28.36
C GLN A 78 -15.03 32.90 -28.55
N GLY A 79 -15.46 33.84 -27.70
CA GLY A 79 -16.83 34.39 -27.71
C GLY A 79 -17.90 33.41 -27.24
N ILE A 80 -17.50 32.30 -26.61
CA ILE A 80 -18.42 31.30 -26.04
C ILE A 80 -19.02 31.81 -24.73
N LEU A 81 -18.24 32.57 -23.96
CA LEU A 81 -18.70 33.25 -22.75
C LEU A 81 -18.75 34.76 -22.98
N THR A 82 -19.81 35.37 -22.49
CA THR A 82 -19.91 36.83 -22.37
C THR A 82 -19.04 37.35 -21.22
N GLU A 83 -18.76 38.66 -21.19
CA GLU A 83 -18.00 39.30 -20.12
C GLU A 83 -18.65 39.08 -18.74
N GLU A 84 -19.98 39.15 -18.69
CA GLU A 84 -20.78 38.99 -17.48
C GLU A 84 -20.66 37.56 -16.93
N GLU A 85 -20.77 36.55 -17.79
CA GLU A 85 -20.65 35.13 -17.41
C GLU A 85 -19.23 34.77 -16.98
N PHE A 86 -18.22 35.37 -17.62
CA PHE A 86 -16.83 35.21 -17.23
C PHE A 86 -16.58 35.78 -15.82
N ALA A 87 -17.06 36.99 -15.54
CA ALA A 87 -16.91 37.63 -14.24
C ALA A 87 -17.62 36.85 -13.12
N ALA A 88 -18.84 36.37 -13.36
CA ALA A 88 -19.61 35.57 -12.41
C ALA A 88 -18.90 34.25 -12.04
N GLN A 89 -18.36 33.54 -13.04
CA GLN A 89 -17.62 32.29 -12.81
C GLN A 89 -16.29 32.53 -12.11
N LYS A 90 -15.57 33.60 -12.47
CA LYS A 90 -14.33 33.99 -11.77
C LYS A 90 -14.58 34.30 -10.30
N ALA A 91 -15.63 35.05 -9.97
CA ALA A 91 -15.99 35.33 -8.57
C ALA A 91 -16.32 34.04 -7.80
N LYS A 92 -17.11 33.14 -8.40
CA LYS A 92 -17.43 31.84 -7.82
C LYS A 92 -16.19 30.99 -7.54
N LEU A 93 -15.22 30.99 -8.44
CA LEU A 93 -13.96 30.25 -8.26
C LEU A 93 -13.06 30.85 -7.17
N LEU A 94 -13.07 32.18 -7.02
CA LEU A 94 -12.27 32.88 -6.01
C LEU A 94 -12.99 33.01 -4.65
N GLY A 95 -14.22 32.50 -4.53
CA GLY A 95 -15.03 32.60 -3.31
C GLY A 95 -15.45 34.02 -2.95
N MET A 96 -15.59 34.90 -3.96
CA MET A 96 -15.97 36.32 -3.80
C MET A 96 -17.46 36.56 -3.97
#